data_AF-A0A7X8W7E3-F1
#
_entry.id   AF-A0A7X8W7E3-F1
#
_cell.length_a   1.000
_cell.length_b   1.000
_cell.length_c   1.000
_cell.angle_alpha   90.00
_cell.angle_beta   90.00
_cell.angle_gamma   90.00
#
_symmetry.space_group_name_H-M   'P 1'
#
loop_
_entity.id
_entity.type
_entity.pdbx_description
1 polymer ?
#
loop_
_entity_poly.entity_id
_entity_poly.type
_entity_poly.pdbx_seq_one_letter_code
_entity_poly.pdbx_strand_id
1 'polypeptide(L)' 'MTKFDSLEENIRNNPKNVSFSDLEKLLKRYGFEKKKSSGGSHFLFR' A
#
# COMPACT_ATOMS: atom_id res chain seq x y z
N MET A 1 19.45 5.21 0.56
CA MET A 1 18.03 4.88 0.36
C MET A 1 17.88 3.38 0.22
N THR A 2 16.99 2.76 0.99
CA THR A 2 16.57 1.38 0.68
C THR A 2 15.52 1.42 -0.43
N LYS A 3 15.27 0.27 -1.08
CA LYS A 3 14.18 0.14 -2.07
C LYS A 3 12.82 0.54 -1.51
N PHE A 4 12.65 0.47 -0.19
CA PHE A 4 11.42 0.88 0.49
C PHE A 4 11.34 2.38 0.70
N ASP A 5 12.43 3.04 1.10
CA ASP A 5 12.44 4.51 1.21
C ASP A 5 12.08 5.15 -0.12
N SER A 6 12.63 4.63 -1.23
CA SER A 6 12.29 5.10 -2.58
C SER A 6 10.83 4.80 -2.96
N LEU A 7 10.26 3.70 -2.49
CA LEU A 7 8.86 3.36 -2.71
C LEU A 7 7.94 4.32 -1.97
N GLU A 8 8.23 4.57 -0.69
CA GLU A 8 7.48 5.48 0.16
C GLU A 8 7.54 6.91 -0.37
N GLU A 9 8.73 7.38 -0.76
CA GLU A 9 8.90 8.70 -1.35
C GLU A 9 8.13 8.83 -2.67
N ASN A 10 8.14 7.81 -3.52
CA ASN A 10 7.37 7.81 -4.76
C ASN A 10 5.85 7.84 -4.48
N ILE A 11 5.36 7.08 -3.49
CA ILE A 11 3.96 7.10 -3.10
C ILE A 11 3.56 8.47 -2.54
N ARG A 12 4.41 9.11 -1.73
CA ARG A 12 4.16 10.47 -1.20
C ARG A 12 4.12 11.52 -2.32
N ASN A 13 4.99 11.41 -3.30
CA ASN A 13 5.08 12.36 -4.42
C ASN A 13 3.99 12.13 -5.48
N ASN A 14 3.58 10.88 -5.71
CA ASN A 14 2.62 10.50 -6.75
C ASN A 14 1.48 9.60 -6.22
N PRO A 15 0.70 10.03 -5.22
CA PRO A 15 -0.27 9.17 -4.53
C PRO A 15 -1.38 8.64 -5.45
N LYS A 16 -1.66 9.32 -6.57
CA LYS A 16 -2.66 8.91 -7.57
C LYS A 16 -2.16 7.86 -8.57
N ASN A 17 -0.85 7.72 -8.74
CA ASN A 17 -0.23 6.85 -9.76
C ASN A 17 0.47 5.64 -9.12
N VAL A 18 -0.06 5.17 -8.00
CA VAL A 18 0.50 4.05 -7.25
C VAL A 18 -0.30 2.80 -7.54
N SER A 19 0.41 1.72 -7.84
CA SER A 19 -0.21 0.41 -7.99
C SER A 19 -0.75 -0.07 -6.64
N PHE A 20 -1.90 -0.76 -6.66
CA PHE A 20 -2.45 -1.36 -5.43
C PHE A 20 -1.45 -2.31 -4.75
N SER A 21 -0.63 -3.03 -5.52
CA SER A 21 0.39 -3.95 -4.98
C SER A 21 1.43 -3.22 -4.14
N ASP A 22 1.86 -2.02 -4.57
CA ASP A 22 2.87 -1.26 -3.86
C ASP A 22 2.31 -0.60 -2.60
N LEU A 23 1.07 -0.11 -2.67
CA LEU A 23 0.30 0.34 -1.51
C LEU A 23 0.11 -0.80 -0.49
N GLU A 24 -0.24 -2.01 -0.95
CA GLU A 24 -0.39 -3.18 -0.09
C GLU A 24 0.93 -3.58 0.59
N LYS A 25 2.05 -3.57 -0.13
CA LYS A 25 3.39 -3.84 0.44
C LYS A 25 3.78 -2.80 1.48
N LEU A 26 3.52 -1.52 1.20
CA LEU A 26 3.80 -0.42 2.12
C LEU A 26 3.01 -0.64 3.43
N LEU A 27 1.69 -0.81 3.31
CA LEU A 27 0.78 -0.98 4.44
C LEU A 27 1.12 -2.22 5.28
N LYS A 28 1.39 -3.37 4.64
CA LYS A 28 1.82 -4.58 5.36
C LYS A 28 3.11 -4.36 6.15
N ARG A 29 4.07 -3.61 5.62
CA ARG A 29 5.32 -3.31 6.34
C ARG A 29 5.09 -2.37 7.53
N TYR A 30 4.12 -1.47 7.42
CA TYR A 30 3.67 -0.64 8.54
C TYR A 30 2.89 -1.42 9.61
N GLY A 31 2.63 -2.71 9.41
CA GLY A 31 1.93 -3.57 10.35
C GLY A 31 0.42 -3.63 10.13
N PHE A 32 -0.10 -3.04 9.03
CA PHE A 32 -1.52 -3.14 8.72
C PHE A 32 -1.90 -4.52 8.19
N GLU A 33 -3.04 -5.01 8.64
CA GLU A 33 -3.63 -6.26 8.20
C GLU A 33 -4.70 -6.01 7.13
N LYS A 34 -4.61 -6.74 6.02
CA LYS A 34 -5.64 -6.73 4.98
C LYS A 34 -6.88 -7.48 5.49
N LYS A 35 -7.97 -6.76 5.70
CA LYS A 35 -9.27 -7.37 6.02
C LYS A 35 -9.86 -8.00 4.76
N LYS A 36 -10.36 -9.22 4.87
CA LYS A 36 -11.01 -9.93 3.77
C LYS A 36 -12.28 -9.16 3.38
N SER A 37 -12.31 -8.68 2.14
CA SER A 37 -13.50 -8.09 1.52
C SER A 37 -14.51 -9.21 1.22
N SER A 38 -15.78 -9.00 1.57
CA SER A 38 -16.86 -9.99 1.42
C SER A 38 -17.31 -10.21 -0.03
N GLY A 39 -16.61 -9.64 -1.02
CA GLY A 39 -16.96 -9.82 -2.45
C GLY A 39 -16.73 -8.61 -3.35
N GLY A 40 -16.06 -7.54 -2.89
CA GLY A 40 -15.82 -6.32 -3.67
C GLY A 40 -14.34 -6.06 -3.99
N SER A 41 -14.09 -5.16 -4.95
CA SER A 41 -12.76 -4.67 -5.34
C SER A 41 -12.12 -3.73 -4.31
N HIS A 42 -12.86 -3.32 -3.28
CA HIS A 42 -12.34 -2.50 -2.19
C HIS A 42 -11.66 -3.36 -1.12
N PHE A 43 -10.52 -2.88 -0.65
CA PHE A 43 -9.74 -3.51 0.41
C PHE A 43 -9.68 -2.59 1.63
N LEU A 44 -10.01 -3.12 2.80
CA LEU A 44 -9.75 -2.45 4.07
C LEU A 44 -8.44 -2.96 4.67
N PHE A 45 -7.68 -2.03 5.22
CA PHE A 45 -6.50 -2.29 6.04
C PHE A 45 -6.78 -1.78 7.45
N ARG A 46 -6.45 -2.56 8.48
CA ARG A 46 -6.60 -2.21 9.89
C ARG A 46 -5.28 -2.33 10.62
#